data_AF-A0A317HFJ8-F1
#
_entry.id   AF-A0A317HFJ8-F1
#
_cell.length_a   1.000
_cell.length_b   1.000
_cell.length_c   1.000
_cell.angle_alpha   90.00
_cell.angle_beta   90.00
_cell.angle_gamma   90.00
#
_symmetry.space_group_name_H-M   'P 1'
#
loop_
_entity.id
_entity.type
_entity.pdbx_description
1 polymer ?
#
loop_
_entity_poly.entity_id
_entity_poly.type
_entity_poly.pdbx_seq_one_letter_code
_entity_poly.pdbx_strand_id
1 'polypeptide(L)'
;MRGRELSGLRPMLASAADTLPVGPEWSYEVKWDGYRALAMKDGATVRLISRNQKDLTRDYPSVVAALRTVRQSSLILDGEIVALEDDGRPSFQALQHRSTAGLAIVYYAFDVLTVGAESVLRQSLDARRTRLKLLILGSQVLWSEPHPGSP
;
A
#
# COMPACT_ATOMS: atom_id res chain seq x y z
N MET A 1 7.78 23.96 -8.88
CA MET A 1 6.92 22.82 -8.51
C MET A 1 7.34 22.36 -7.12
N ARG A 2 6.53 22.62 -6.08
CA ARG A 2 6.84 22.19 -4.71
C ARG A 2 6.43 20.73 -4.60
N GLY A 3 7.40 19.83 -4.41
CA GLY A 3 7.12 18.43 -4.13
C GLY A 3 6.14 18.35 -2.96
N ARG A 4 5.03 17.65 -3.15
CA ARG A 4 4.00 17.52 -2.12
C ARG A 4 4.66 16.95 -0.87
N GLU A 5 4.66 17.74 0.19
CA GLU A 5 5.35 17.41 1.42
C GLU A 5 4.48 16.43 2.21
N LEU A 6 5.09 15.39 2.78
CA LEU A 6 4.42 14.46 3.69
C LEU A 6 4.16 15.08 5.07
N SER A 7 4.32 16.41 5.22
CA SER A 7 4.26 17.07 6.52
C SER A 7 2.92 16.80 7.20
N GLY A 8 2.93 15.81 8.11
CA GLY A 8 1.78 15.35 8.88
C GLY A 8 1.15 14.01 8.47
N LEU A 9 1.44 13.43 7.29
CA LEU A 9 0.89 12.11 6.93
C LEU A 9 1.72 10.98 7.57
N ARG A 10 1.14 10.36 8.59
CA ARG A 10 1.64 9.12 9.18
C ARG A 10 0.67 7.98 8.90
N PRO A 11 1.15 6.76 8.66
CA PRO A 11 0.24 5.64 8.48
C PRO A 11 -0.66 5.45 9.70
N MET A 12 -1.95 5.19 9.47
CA MET A 12 -2.90 4.88 10.54
C MET A 12 -2.52 3.54 11.20
N LEU A 13 -2.42 3.51 12.52
CA LEU A 13 -2.05 2.31 13.27
C LEU A 13 -3.28 1.52 13.69
N ALA A 14 -3.19 0.20 13.59
CA ALA A 14 -4.16 -0.69 14.18
C ALA A 14 -3.94 -0.78 15.70
N SER A 15 -5.03 -0.87 16.46
CA SER A 15 -5.00 -1.23 17.88
C SER A 15 -4.94 -2.76 18.01
N ALA A 16 -4.14 -3.25 18.96
CA ALA A 16 -4.14 -4.67 19.29
C ALA A 16 -5.47 -5.06 19.97
N ALA A 17 -6.01 -6.23 19.61
CA ALA A 17 -7.21 -6.80 20.21
C ALA A 17 -7.04 -8.31 20.34
N ASP A 18 -7.50 -8.88 21.46
CA ASP A 18 -7.40 -10.32 21.74
C ASP A 18 -8.36 -11.15 20.87
N THR A 19 -9.45 -10.53 20.44
CA THR A 19 -10.46 -11.13 19.56
C THR A 19 -10.74 -10.18 18.39
N LEU A 20 -10.93 -10.75 17.21
CA LEU A 20 -11.35 -9.96 16.05
C LEU A 20 -12.74 -9.34 16.32
N PRO A 21 -12.90 -8.02 16.11
CA PRO A 21 -14.17 -7.37 16.33
C PRO A 21 -15.20 -7.91 15.34
N VAL A 22 -16.46 -8.00 15.77
CA VAL A 22 -17.57 -8.56 14.98
C VAL A 22 -18.66 -7.53 14.80
N GLY A 23 -19.32 -7.53 13.64
CA GLY A 23 -20.42 -6.62 13.33
C GLY A 23 -20.41 -6.17 11.87
N PRO A 24 -21.55 -5.67 11.36
CA PRO A 24 -21.68 -5.21 9.97
C PRO A 24 -20.80 -4.00 9.63
N GLU A 25 -20.27 -3.31 10.63
CA GLU A 25 -19.36 -2.16 10.49
C GLU A 25 -17.89 -2.56 10.27
N TRP A 26 -17.56 -3.86 10.40
CA TRP A 26 -16.19 -4.36 10.30
C TRP A 26 -15.92 -5.02 8.95
N SER A 27 -14.71 -4.77 8.43
CA SER A 27 -14.15 -5.51 7.30
C SER A 27 -12.82 -6.12 7.72
N TYR A 28 -12.51 -7.30 7.18
CA TYR A 28 -11.30 -8.05 7.52
C TYR A 28 -10.36 -8.02 6.33
N GLU A 29 -9.06 -7.90 6.59
CA GLU A 29 -8.03 -7.96 5.57
C GLU A 29 -6.93 -8.92 5.99
N VAL A 30 -6.30 -9.55 5.00
CA VAL A 30 -5.09 -10.32 5.24
C VAL A 30 -4.02 -9.38 5.77
N LYS A 31 -3.51 -9.68 6.96
CA LYS A 31 -2.32 -9.02 7.47
C LYS A 31 -1.11 -9.56 6.69
N TRP A 32 -0.66 -8.80 5.71
CA TRP A 32 0.58 -9.10 5.00
C TRP A 32 1.78 -8.86 5.91
N ASP A 33 2.68 -9.83 5.98
CA ASP A 33 3.97 -9.65 6.65
C ASP A 33 4.99 -9.07 5.66
N GLY A 34 5.17 -7.75 5.70
CA GLY A 34 6.00 -7.02 4.78
C GLY A 34 6.55 -5.71 5.35
N TYR A 35 6.84 -4.76 4.45
CA TYR A 35 7.16 -3.39 4.83
C TYR A 35 6.06 -2.42 4.41
N ARG A 36 5.33 -1.90 5.39
CA ARG A 36 4.38 -0.80 5.18
C ARG A 36 5.08 0.43 4.63
N ALA A 37 4.59 0.91 3.49
CA ALA A 37 5.14 2.07 2.80
C ALA A 37 4.02 2.93 2.23
N LEU A 38 4.14 4.25 2.41
CA LEU A 38 3.38 5.22 1.64
C LEU A 38 4.02 5.36 0.26
N ALA A 39 3.24 5.10 -0.78
CA ALA A 39 3.63 5.32 -2.16
C ALA A 39 3.13 6.67 -2.66
N MET A 40 4.06 7.60 -2.89
CA MET A 40 3.77 8.92 -3.45
C MET A 40 4.10 8.92 -4.93
N LYS A 41 3.12 9.21 -5.78
CA LYS A 41 3.35 9.41 -7.21
C LYS A 41 3.14 10.88 -7.57
N ASP A 42 4.06 11.41 -8.36
CA ASP A 42 3.98 12.74 -8.99
C ASP A 42 4.56 12.68 -10.41
N GLY A 43 3.67 12.61 -11.40
CA GLY A 43 4.03 12.33 -12.79
C GLY A 43 4.71 10.97 -12.93
N ALA A 44 5.95 10.96 -13.42
CA ALA A 44 6.78 9.76 -13.53
C ALA A 44 7.59 9.44 -12.26
N THR A 45 7.59 10.35 -11.28
CA THR A 45 8.34 10.18 -10.03
C THR A 45 7.50 9.40 -9.04
N VAL A 46 8.11 8.39 -8.42
CA VAL A 46 7.51 7.65 -7.30
C VAL A 46 8.49 7.69 -6.14
N ARG A 47 7.98 7.91 -4.93
CA ARG A 47 8.72 7.74 -3.68
C ARG A 47 8.01 6.73 -2.78
N LEU A 48 8.78 5.90 -2.10
CA LEU A 48 8.31 4.95 -1.11
C LEU A 48 8.82 5.35 0.26
N ILE A 49 7.92 5.73 1.17
CA ILE A 49 8.31 6.14 2.53
C ILE A 49 7.74 5.15 3.53
N SER A 50 8.62 4.48 4.26
CA SER A 50 8.22 3.50 5.28
C SER A 50 7.44 4.15 6.43
N ARG A 51 6.79 3.31 7.24
CA ARG A 51 6.18 3.73 8.53
C ARG A 51 7.09 4.60 9.40
N ASN A 52 8.40 4.32 9.41
CA ASN A 52 9.38 5.03 10.23
C ASN A 52 10.10 6.16 9.45
N GLN A 53 9.48 6.68 8.39
CA GLN A 53 9.98 7.79 7.57
C GLN A 53 11.31 7.52 6.83
N LYS A 54 11.73 6.26 6.73
CA LYS A 54 12.85 5.86 5.87
C LYS A 54 12.41 5.85 4.41
N ASP A 55 13.24 6.41 3.54
CA ASP A 55 13.07 6.32 2.08
C ASP A 55 13.50 4.93 1.59
N LEU A 56 12.55 4.19 1.05
CA LEU A 56 12.70 2.84 0.51
C LEU A 56 12.74 2.84 -1.04
N THR A 57 12.75 4.01 -1.68
CA THR A 57 12.57 4.13 -3.14
C THR A 57 13.67 3.40 -3.92
N ARG A 58 14.91 3.46 -3.43
CA ARG A 58 16.05 2.78 -4.06
C ARG A 58 16.09 1.28 -3.76
N ASP A 59 15.45 0.86 -2.66
CA ASP A 59 15.43 -0.52 -2.21
C ASP A 59 14.50 -1.39 -3.07
N TYR A 60 13.44 -0.80 -3.63
CA TYR A 60 12.38 -1.53 -4.33
C TYR A 60 12.05 -0.96 -5.72
N PRO A 61 12.99 -1.06 -6.68
CA PRO A 61 12.80 -0.50 -8.02
C PRO A 61 11.65 -1.13 -8.82
N SER A 62 11.36 -2.43 -8.62
CA SER A 62 10.22 -3.11 -9.26
C SER A 62 8.88 -2.53 -8.78
N VAL A 63 8.75 -2.27 -7.48
CA VAL A 63 7.57 -1.63 -6.88
C VAL A 63 7.39 -0.22 -7.42
N VAL A 64 8.48 0.55 -7.50
CA VAL A 64 8.47 1.88 -8.12
C VAL A 64 7.99 1.82 -9.57
N ALA A 65 8.44 0.83 -10.35
CA ALA A 65 7.98 0.63 -11.72
C ALA A 65 6.48 0.28 -11.78
N ALA A 66 6.01 -0.62 -10.93
CA ALA A 66 4.59 -0.97 -10.84
C ALA A 66 3.72 0.26 -10.51
N LEU A 67 4.10 1.06 -9.51
CA LEU A 67 3.38 2.26 -9.10
C LEU A 67 3.32 3.34 -10.19
N ARG A 68 4.32 3.42 -11.08
CA ARG A 68 4.27 4.34 -12.23
C ARG A 68 3.12 4.03 -13.19
N THR A 69 2.69 2.77 -13.28
CA THR A 69 1.62 2.31 -14.18
C THR A 69 0.20 2.66 -13.69
N VAL A 70 0.05 3.12 -12.44
CA VAL A 70 -1.24 3.56 -11.89
C VAL A 70 -1.76 4.76 -12.71
N ARG A 71 -3.03 4.76 -13.11
CA ARG A 71 -3.57 5.70 -14.11
C ARG A 71 -3.44 7.17 -13.73
N GLN A 72 -3.64 7.49 -12.45
CA GLN A 72 -3.63 8.87 -11.98
C GLN A 72 -2.18 9.38 -11.87
N SER A 73 -1.92 10.60 -12.35
CA SER A 73 -0.57 11.18 -12.41
C SER A 73 -0.04 11.61 -11.04
N SER A 74 -0.92 11.99 -10.11
CA SER A 74 -0.55 12.41 -8.76
C SER A 74 -1.47 11.79 -7.71
N LEU A 75 -0.91 11.06 -6.75
CA LEU A 75 -1.66 10.37 -5.69
C LEU A 75 -0.74 9.90 -4.56
N ILE A 76 -1.35 9.53 -3.43
CA ILE A 76 -0.68 8.86 -2.32
C ILE A 76 -1.47 7.61 -1.95
N LEU A 77 -0.83 6.44 -2.03
CA LEU A 77 -1.37 5.16 -1.55
C LEU A 77 -0.74 4.77 -0.23
N ASP A 78 -1.47 4.02 0.58
CA ASP A 78 -0.97 3.27 1.72
C ASP A 78 -1.06 1.77 1.38
N GLY A 79 -0.01 1.04 1.71
CA GLY A 79 0.16 -0.33 1.26
C GLY A 79 1.36 -1.02 1.88
N GLU A 80 1.49 -2.29 1.53
CA GLU A 80 2.53 -3.19 2.03
C GLU A 80 3.42 -3.66 0.87
N ILE A 81 4.74 -3.55 1.03
CA ILE A 81 5.71 -4.20 0.16
C ILE A 81 5.89 -5.64 0.63
N VAL A 82 5.66 -6.60 -0.24
CA VAL A 82 5.68 -8.04 0.08
C VAL A 82 6.61 -8.76 -0.90
N ALA A 83 7.44 -9.68 -0.37
CA ALA A 83 8.16 -10.64 -1.19
C ALA A 83 7.33 -11.92 -1.32
N LEU A 84 7.18 -12.41 -2.53
CA LEU A 84 6.47 -13.64 -2.85
C LEU A 84 7.45 -14.65 -3.46
N GLU A 85 7.35 -15.89 -2.97
CA GLU A 85 7.96 -17.07 -3.59
C GLU A 85 7.24 -17.42 -4.90
N ASP A 86 7.80 -18.32 -5.71
CA ASP A 86 7.23 -18.74 -7.00
C ASP A 86 5.82 -19.35 -6.89
N ASP A 87 5.49 -19.94 -5.74
CA ASP A 87 4.17 -20.49 -5.43
C ASP A 87 3.20 -19.45 -4.84
N GLY A 88 3.60 -18.18 -4.77
CA GLY A 88 2.81 -17.07 -4.26
C GLY A 88 2.81 -16.90 -2.74
N ARG A 89 3.56 -17.72 -1.99
CA ARG A 89 3.65 -17.56 -0.52
C ARG A 89 4.46 -16.32 -0.14
N PRO A 90 4.00 -15.53 0.85
CA PRO A 90 4.77 -14.38 1.35
C PRO A 90 6.00 -14.82 2.16
N SER A 91 7.12 -14.13 1.93
CA SER A 91 8.42 -14.42 2.56
C SER A 91 8.96 -13.18 3.28
N PHE A 92 8.50 -12.95 4.51
CA PHE A 92 8.95 -11.80 5.32
C PHE A 92 10.44 -11.88 5.67
N GLN A 93 10.96 -13.08 5.92
CA GLN A 93 12.38 -13.30 6.21
C GLN A 93 13.27 -12.82 5.07
N ALA A 94 12.87 -13.05 3.82
CA ALA A 94 13.61 -12.59 2.65
C ALA A 94 13.67 -11.06 2.56
N LEU A 95 12.56 -10.36 2.87
CA LEU A 95 12.55 -8.90 2.99
C LEU A 95 13.48 -8.41 4.10
N GLN A 96 13.43 -9.03 5.28
CA GLN A 96 14.25 -8.64 6.42
C GLN A 96 15.75 -8.79 6.16
N HIS A 97 16.15 -9.86 5.48
CA HIS A 97 17.54 -10.11 5.11
C HIS A 97 17.96 -9.44 3.79
N ARG A 98 17.04 -8.73 3.12
CA ARG A 98 17.22 -8.18 1.77
C ARG A 98 17.67 -9.25 0.75
N SER A 99 17.31 -10.51 1.01
CA SER A 99 17.61 -11.65 0.15
C SER A 99 16.45 -11.86 -0.84
N THR A 100 16.17 -10.83 -1.63
CA THR A 100 15.01 -10.77 -2.52
C THR A 100 15.29 -11.28 -3.94
N ALA A 101 16.51 -11.75 -4.20
CA ALA A 101 16.89 -12.29 -5.50
C ALA A 101 16.05 -13.54 -5.82
N GLY A 102 15.44 -13.56 -7.01
CA GLY A 102 14.54 -14.63 -7.44
C GLY A 102 13.10 -14.51 -6.93
N LEU A 103 12.81 -13.57 -6.01
CA LEU A 103 11.46 -13.37 -5.48
C LEU A 103 10.70 -12.28 -6.24
N ALA A 104 9.38 -12.45 -6.33
CA ALA A 104 8.51 -11.40 -6.83
C ALA A 104 8.27 -10.37 -5.71
N ILE A 105 8.75 -9.14 -5.91
CA ILE A 105 8.50 -8.04 -4.97
C ILE A 105 7.34 -7.19 -5.46
N VAL A 106 6.23 -7.25 -4.71
CA VAL A 106 4.95 -6.63 -5.06
C VAL A 106 4.54 -5.58 -4.03
N TYR A 107 3.56 -4.76 -4.41
CA TYR A 107 2.94 -3.77 -3.52
C TYR A 107 1.44 -4.01 -3.45
N TYR A 108 0.96 -4.39 -2.27
CA TYR A 108 -0.46 -4.50 -1.97
C TYR A 108 -0.97 -3.16 -1.43
N ALA A 109 -1.78 -2.46 -2.22
CA ALA A 109 -2.44 -1.25 -1.78
C ALA A 109 -3.74 -1.58 -1.04
N PHE A 110 -3.95 -0.98 0.13
CA PHE A 110 -5.19 -1.11 0.91
C PHE A 110 -5.91 0.22 1.14
N ASP A 111 -5.23 1.36 1.00
CA ASP A 111 -5.89 2.69 1.11
C ASP A 111 -5.33 3.72 0.11
N VAL A 112 -6.13 4.75 -0.18
CA VAL A 112 -5.75 5.92 -0.95
C VAL A 112 -5.99 7.16 -0.09
N LEU A 113 -4.95 7.98 0.07
CA LEU A 113 -5.00 9.15 0.95
C LEU A 113 -5.25 10.44 0.16
N THR A 114 -4.76 10.47 -1.08
CA THR A 114 -4.94 11.62 -1.98
C THR A 114 -5.11 11.18 -3.44
N VAL A 115 -5.87 11.95 -4.20
CA VAL A 115 -6.08 11.77 -5.65
C VAL A 115 -5.98 13.13 -6.32
N GLY A 116 -4.94 13.34 -7.15
CA GLY A 116 -4.60 14.67 -7.63
C GLY A 116 -4.37 15.63 -6.46
N ALA A 117 -4.95 16.82 -6.52
CA ALA A 117 -4.90 17.80 -5.43
C ALA A 117 -5.85 17.48 -4.25
N GLU A 118 -6.80 16.55 -4.42
CA GLU A 118 -7.81 16.21 -3.41
C GLU A 118 -7.22 15.33 -2.30
N SER A 119 -7.49 15.69 -1.04
CA SER A 119 -7.33 14.78 0.10
C SER A 119 -8.65 14.05 0.33
N VAL A 120 -8.60 12.71 0.40
CA VAL A 120 -9.78 11.87 0.59
C VAL A 120 -9.90 11.32 2.01
N LEU A 121 -9.02 11.74 2.92
CA LEU A 121 -8.96 11.25 4.31
C LEU A 121 -10.25 11.47 5.11
N ARG A 122 -11.08 12.46 4.73
CA ARG A 122 -12.37 12.73 5.37
C ARG A 122 -13.52 11.88 4.81
N GLN A 123 -13.27 11.06 3.79
CA GLN A 123 -14.25 10.14 3.22
C GLN A 123 -14.25 8.82 4.02
N SER A 124 -15.36 8.08 3.98
CA SER A 124 -15.43 6.75 4.58
C SER A 124 -14.39 5.80 3.98
N LEU A 125 -13.99 4.78 4.75
CA LEU A 125 -13.05 3.75 4.26
C LEU A 125 -13.54 3.13 2.95
N ASP A 126 -14.82 2.75 2.89
CA ASP A 126 -15.43 2.14 1.69
C ASP A 126 -15.32 3.04 0.45
N ALA A 127 -15.54 4.35 0.62
CA ALA A 127 -15.41 5.30 -0.48
C ALA A 127 -13.95 5.39 -0.97
N ARG A 128 -12.98 5.41 -0.05
CA ARG A 128 -11.55 5.42 -0.40
C ARG A 128 -11.15 4.12 -1.10
N ARG A 129 -11.58 2.96 -0.59
CA ARG A 129 -11.31 1.64 -1.19
C ARG A 129 -11.91 1.50 -2.58
N THR A 130 -13.13 1.96 -2.78
CA THR A 130 -13.78 1.99 -4.10
C THR A 130 -12.96 2.82 -5.09
N ARG A 131 -12.51 4.02 -4.68
CA ARG A 131 -11.61 4.84 -5.50
C ARG A 131 -10.29 4.12 -5.77
N LEU A 132 -9.68 3.50 -4.77
CA LEU A 132 -8.42 2.78 -4.93
C LEU A 132 -8.52 1.69 -5.99
N LYS A 133 -9.54 0.82 -5.93
CA LYS A 133 -9.78 -0.24 -6.94
C LYS A 133 -9.80 0.32 -8.37
N LEU A 134 -10.47 1.45 -8.59
CA LEU A 134 -10.55 2.09 -9.91
C LEU A 134 -9.19 2.66 -10.36
N LEU A 135 -8.40 3.21 -9.44
CA LEU A 135 -7.11 3.84 -9.74
C LEU A 135 -6.05 2.83 -10.17
N ILE A 136 -6.02 1.65 -9.54
CA ILE A 136 -5.03 0.60 -9.80
C ILE A 136 -5.44 -0.36 -10.93
N LEU A 137 -6.62 -0.19 -11.51
CA LEU A 137 -7.10 -1.04 -12.59
C LEU A 137 -6.15 -1.00 -13.81
N GLY A 138 -5.64 -2.17 -14.19
CA GLY A 138 -4.67 -2.32 -15.28
C GLY A 138 -3.23 -1.93 -14.93
N SER A 139 -2.96 -1.63 -13.65
CA SER A 139 -1.60 -1.46 -13.13
C SER A 139 -1.05 -2.78 -12.58
N GLN A 140 0.24 -2.81 -12.28
CA GLN A 140 0.89 -3.94 -11.58
C GLN A 140 0.77 -3.86 -10.05
N VAL A 141 0.08 -2.85 -9.52
CA VAL A 141 -0.21 -2.74 -8.09
C VAL A 141 -1.33 -3.71 -7.73
N LEU A 142 -1.12 -4.50 -6.67
CA LEU A 142 -2.09 -5.47 -6.21
C LEU A 142 -3.08 -4.84 -5.23
N TRP A 143 -4.33 -5.28 -5.31
CA TRP A 143 -5.37 -4.90 -4.38
C TRP A 143 -5.32 -5.80 -3.14
N SER A 144 -5.23 -5.22 -1.94
CA SER A 144 -5.48 -5.95 -0.70
C SER A 144 -6.98 -6.17 -0.54
N GLU A 145 -7.46 -7.34 -0.95
CA GLU A 145 -8.88 -7.63 -0.94
C GLU A 145 -9.41 -7.84 0.48
N PRO A 146 -10.49 -7.14 0.87
CA PRO A 146 -11.14 -7.44 2.14
C PRO A 146 -11.87 -8.77 2.02
N HIS A 147 -11.69 -9.62 3.02
CA HIS A 147 -12.37 -10.90 3.10
C HIS A 147 -13.82 -10.68 3.55
N PRO A 148 -14.84 -11.08 2.76
CA PRO A 148 -16.21 -11.10 3.25
C PRO A 148 -16.35 -12.24 4.27
N GLY A 149 -16.87 -11.95 5.46
CA GLY A 149 -17.13 -12.99 6.46
C GLY A 149 -17.14 -12.49 7.89
N SER A 150 -17.38 -13.43 8.79
CA SER A 150 -17.00 -13.35 10.20
C SER A 150 -15.57 -13.90 10.35
N PRO A 151 -14.82 -13.48 11.38
CA PRO A 151 -13.43 -13.88 11.58
C PRO A 151 -13.20 -15.38 11.66
#